data_AF-A0A7C2XPN2-F1
#
_entry.id   AF-A0A7C2XPN2-F1
#
_cell.length_a   1.000
_cell.length_b   1.000
_cell.length_c   1.000
_cell.angle_alpha   90.00
_cell.angle_beta   90.00
_cell.angle_gamma   90.00
#
_symmetry.space_group_name_H-M   'P 1'
#
loop_
_entity.id
_entity.type
_entity.pdbx_description
1 polymer ?
#
loop_
_entity_poly.entity_id
_entity_poly.type
_entity_poly.pdbx_seq_one_letter_code
_entity_poly.pdbx_strand_id
1 'polypeptide(L)'
;MICDIKPDELLLYFFNELPENERPAMARHVIECVSCRQTLEKWRQDVTFYTNLPELSPPLLRVLKPQKSSWLAALRMGRPIRRLGFALLLIVIAVITSRFFRNDTMAFWSLKNSWETPDAQTLEHITRTITQIENDPFFE
;
A
#
# COMPACT_ATOMS: atom_id res chain seq x y z
N MET A 1 -1.11 33.66 -15.06
CA MET A 1 -0.03 32.65 -14.96
C MET A 1 -0.62 31.32 -15.36
N ILE A 2 0.04 30.60 -16.26
CA ILE A 2 -0.35 29.24 -16.62
C ILE A 2 0.16 28.33 -15.50
N CYS A 3 -0.72 27.52 -14.92
CA CYS A 3 -0.37 26.56 -13.89
C CYS A 3 0.23 25.32 -14.56
N ASP A 4 1.51 25.05 -14.34
CA ASP A 4 2.22 23.87 -14.89
C ASP A 4 2.35 22.72 -13.88
N ILE A 5 1.86 22.94 -12.64
CA ILE A 5 1.88 21.90 -11.62
C ILE A 5 0.84 20.83 -11.95
N LYS A 6 1.30 19.57 -11.99
CA LYS A 6 0.42 18.41 -12.17
C LYS A 6 -0.48 18.23 -10.95
N PRO A 7 -1.75 17.81 -11.13
CA PRO A 7 -2.66 17.55 -10.02
C PRO A 7 -2.09 16.57 -8.98
N ASP A 8 -1.34 15.55 -9.42
CA ASP A 8 -0.75 14.53 -8.54
C ASP A 8 0.30 15.12 -7.59
N GLU A 9 1.13 16.05 -8.06
CA GLU A 9 2.14 16.72 -7.23
C GLU A 9 1.50 17.64 -6.18
N LEU A 10 0.40 18.30 -6.55
CA LEU A 10 -0.39 19.10 -5.62
C LEU A 10 -1.05 18.22 -4.55
N LEU A 11 -1.48 17.02 -4.93
CA LEU A 11 -2.05 16.02 -4.01
C LEU A 11 -1.00 15.50 -3.01
N LEU A 12 0.20 15.16 -3.49
CA LEU A 12 1.34 14.78 -2.64
C LEU A 12 1.72 15.91 -1.68
N TYR A 13 1.68 17.15 -2.13
CA TYR A 13 1.88 18.30 -1.26
C TYR A 13 0.79 18.42 -0.19
N PHE A 14 -0.48 18.22 -0.56
CA PHE A 14 -1.63 18.26 0.36
C PHE A 14 -1.52 17.21 1.48
N PHE A 15 -1.11 15.98 1.15
CA PHE A 15 -0.92 14.90 2.12
C PHE A 15 0.46 14.89 2.82
N ASN A 16 1.29 15.91 2.59
CA ASN A 16 2.62 16.02 3.19
C ASN A 16 3.57 14.87 2.78
N GLU A 17 3.38 14.32 1.59
CA GLU A 17 4.15 13.20 1.01
C GLU A 17 5.19 13.66 -0.03
N LEU A 18 5.18 14.95 -0.39
CA LEU A 18 6.17 15.52 -1.30
C LEU A 18 7.58 15.52 -0.65
N PRO A 19 8.64 15.17 -1.40
CA PRO A 19 10.03 15.20 -0.91
C PRO A 19 10.42 16.54 -0.27
N GLU A 20 11.19 16.52 0.84
CA GLU A 20 11.53 17.72 1.62
C GLU A 20 12.23 18.82 0.80
N ASN A 21 13.02 18.43 -0.19
CA ASN A 21 13.72 19.33 -1.12
C ASN A 21 12.78 20.09 -2.06
N GLU A 22 11.60 19.54 -2.38
CA GLU A 22 10.65 20.11 -3.35
C GLU A 22 9.56 20.96 -2.69
N ARG A 23 9.28 20.71 -1.41
CA ARG A 23 8.24 21.43 -0.64
C ARG A 23 8.37 22.95 -0.64
N PRO A 24 9.56 23.57 -0.49
CA PRO A 24 9.66 25.04 -0.50
C PRO A 24 9.34 25.67 -1.85
N ALA A 25 9.56 24.94 -2.96
CA ALA A 25 9.19 25.40 -4.29
C ALA A 25 7.68 25.32 -4.49
N MET A 26 7.06 24.19 -4.12
CA MET A 26 5.61 24.01 -4.19
C MET A 26 4.87 25.01 -3.30
N ALA A 27 5.36 25.27 -2.08
CA ALA A 27 4.77 26.24 -1.17
C ALA A 27 4.74 27.66 -1.78
N ARG A 28 5.84 28.08 -2.43
CA ARG A 28 5.89 29.36 -3.16
C ARG A 28 4.89 29.40 -4.30
N HIS A 29 4.83 28.34 -5.12
CA HIS A 29 3.86 28.25 -6.21
C HIS A 29 2.42 28.38 -5.70
N VAL A 30 2.06 27.66 -4.63
CA VAL A 30 0.72 27.73 -4.04
C VAL A 30 0.40 29.13 -3.55
N ILE A 31 1.34 29.89 -3.01
CA ILE A 31 1.09 31.29 -2.59
C ILE A 31 0.72 32.18 -3.80
N GLU A 32 1.40 31.98 -4.92
CA GLU A 32 1.27 32.81 -6.13
C GLU A 32 0.11 32.37 -7.04
N CYS A 33 -0.22 31.08 -7.06
CA CYS A 33 -1.18 30.48 -7.98
C CYS A 33 -2.59 30.38 -7.37
N VAL A 34 -3.52 31.21 -7.84
CA VAL A 34 -4.92 31.25 -7.35
C VAL A 34 -5.62 29.90 -7.55
N SER A 35 -5.44 29.24 -8.70
CA SER A 35 -6.10 27.96 -9.00
C SER A 35 -5.66 26.86 -8.03
N CYS A 36 -4.36 26.71 -7.76
CA CYS A 36 -3.86 25.73 -6.80
C CYS A 36 -4.40 25.98 -5.39
N ARG A 37 -4.53 27.25 -4.97
CA ARG A 37 -5.14 27.58 -3.66
C ARG A 37 -6.60 27.16 -3.57
N GLN A 38 -7.37 27.43 -4.62
CA GLN A 38 -8.78 27.04 -4.67
C GLN A 38 -8.94 25.52 -4.65
N THR A 39 -8.11 24.79 -5.39
CA THR A 39 -8.10 23.32 -5.36
C THR A 39 -7.76 22.78 -3.97
N LEU A 40 -6.71 23.30 -3.33
CA LEU A 40 -6.35 22.88 -1.97
C LEU A 40 -7.46 23.18 -0.96
N GLU A 41 -8.11 24.33 -1.09
CA GLU A 41 -9.22 24.70 -0.19
C GLU A 41 -10.43 23.79 -0.38
N LYS A 42 -10.77 23.45 -1.63
CA LYS A 42 -11.81 22.46 -1.93
C LYS A 42 -11.50 21.11 -1.29
N TRP A 43 -10.27 20.61 -1.44
CA TRP A 43 -9.87 19.35 -0.81
C TRP A 43 -9.90 19.40 0.72
N ARG A 44 -9.56 20.54 1.34
CA ARG A 44 -9.72 20.69 2.81
C ARG A 44 -11.19 20.58 3.22
N GLN A 45 -12.10 21.19 2.46
CA GLN A 45 -13.53 21.12 2.73
C GLN A 45 -14.04 19.69 2.56
N ASP A 46 -13.64 19.00 1.49
CA ASP A 46 -14.00 17.61 1.23
C ASP A 46 -13.51 16.70 2.35
N VAL A 47 -12.22 16.78 2.73
CA VAL A 47 -11.66 16.00 3.85
C VAL A 47 -12.39 16.31 5.15
N THR A 48 -12.65 17.58 5.45
CA THR A 48 -13.40 17.98 6.65
C THR A 48 -14.80 17.37 6.65
N PHE A 49 -15.50 17.41 5.53
CA PHE A 49 -16.82 16.80 5.36
C PHE A 49 -16.76 15.29 5.64
N TYR A 50 -15.84 14.56 5.01
CA TYR A 50 -15.70 13.11 5.20
C TYR A 50 -15.28 12.73 6.63
N THR A 51 -14.37 13.48 7.25
CA THR A 51 -13.93 13.21 8.64
C THR A 51 -15.03 13.43 9.68
N ASN A 52 -16.03 14.25 9.38
CA ASN A 52 -17.16 14.52 10.27
C ASN A 52 -18.33 13.56 10.10
N LEU A 53 -18.28 12.62 9.15
CA LEU A 53 -19.31 11.59 8.99
C LEU A 53 -19.05 10.44 9.97
N PRO A 54 -19.87 10.27 11.04
CA PRO A 54 -19.61 9.30 12.10
C PRO A 54 -19.67 7.84 11.61
N GLU A 55 -20.42 7.58 10.54
CA GLU A 55 -20.68 6.23 10.00
C GLU A 55 -19.53 5.68 9.11
N LEU A 56 -18.58 6.53 8.70
CA LEU A 56 -17.44 6.15 7.85
C LEU A 56 -16.12 6.08 8.61
N SER A 57 -16.15 6.23 9.94
CA SER A 57 -14.96 5.97 10.74
C SER A 57 -14.58 4.49 10.58
N PRO A 58 -13.43 4.15 9.96
CA PRO A 58 -13.00 2.76 9.93
C PRO A 58 -12.97 2.28 11.37
N PRO A 59 -13.47 1.05 11.67
CA PRO A 59 -13.50 0.57 13.03
C PRO A 59 -12.11 0.80 13.60
N LEU A 60 -12.03 1.56 14.69
CA LEU A 60 -10.80 1.76 15.43
C LEU A 60 -10.35 0.38 15.85
N LEU A 61 -9.58 -0.29 14.99
CA LEU A 61 -8.76 -1.42 15.31
C LEU A 61 -7.85 -0.82 16.37
N ARG A 62 -8.25 -0.94 17.64
CA ARG A 62 -7.36 -0.75 18.77
C ARG A 62 -6.22 -1.67 18.42
N VAL A 63 -5.14 -1.08 17.93
CA VAL A 63 -3.86 -1.75 17.81
C VAL A 63 -3.56 -2.11 19.24
N LEU A 64 -3.96 -3.32 19.63
CA LEU A 64 -3.54 -3.98 20.84
C LEU A 64 -2.04 -3.89 20.76
N LYS A 65 -1.45 -2.92 21.47
CA LYS A 65 0.00 -2.77 21.55
C LYS A 65 0.48 -4.17 21.88
N PRO A 66 1.27 -4.83 21.01
CA PRO A 66 1.69 -6.19 21.29
C PRO A 66 2.35 -6.14 22.64
N GLN A 67 1.73 -6.81 23.62
CA GLN A 67 2.24 -6.93 24.96
C GLN A 67 3.64 -7.48 24.77
N LYS A 68 4.67 -6.65 25.01
CA LYS A 68 6.08 -7.03 24.86
C LYS A 68 6.35 -8.11 25.89
N SER A 69 6.01 -9.33 25.55
CA SER A 69 6.23 -10.51 26.37
C SER A 69 7.73 -10.58 26.64
N SER A 70 8.08 -10.79 27.90
CA SER A 70 9.44 -10.78 28.42
C SER A 70 10.30 -11.94 27.90
N TRP A 71 9.93 -12.59 26.78
CA TRP A 71 10.72 -13.64 26.17
C TRP A 71 12.10 -13.12 25.72
N LEU A 72 12.20 -11.84 25.32
CA LEU A 72 13.48 -11.18 25.03
C LEU A 72 14.34 -10.96 26.29
N ALA A 73 13.76 -10.99 27.50
CA ALA A 73 14.54 -10.94 28.74
C ALA A 73 15.26 -12.28 29.01
N ALA A 74 14.76 -13.40 28.49
CA ALA A 74 15.45 -14.69 28.56
C ALA A 74 16.73 -14.74 27.69
N LEU A 75 16.82 -13.90 26.65
CA LEU A 75 18.01 -13.79 25.78
C LEU A 75 19.19 -13.01 26.42
N ARG A 76 19.06 -12.56 27.68
CA ARG A 76 20.17 -12.05 28.50
C ARG A 76 20.95 -13.13 29.25
N MET A 77 20.66 -14.42 29.05
CA MET A 77 21.49 -15.50 29.58
C MET A 77 22.90 -15.46 28.97
N GLY A 78 23.91 -15.74 29.81
CA GLY A 78 25.32 -15.37 29.61
C GLY A 78 25.97 -15.81 28.29
N ARG A 79 27.08 -15.13 27.95
CA ARG A 79 27.88 -15.27 26.72
C ARG A 79 28.16 -16.71 26.22
N PRO A 80 28.39 -17.76 27.04
CA PRO A 80 28.66 -19.09 26.50
C PRO A 80 27.45 -19.76 25.84
N ILE A 81 26.23 -19.54 26.35
CA ILE A 81 25.00 -20.19 25.85
C ILE A 81 24.63 -19.68 24.45
N ARG A 82 24.95 -18.41 24.14
CA ARG A 82 24.74 -17.81 22.81
C ARG A 82 25.51 -18.51 21.70
N ARG A 83 26.72 -19.02 21.96
CA ARG A 83 27.54 -19.68 20.92
C ARG A 83 26.96 -21.03 20.52
N LEU A 84 26.47 -21.81 21.49
CA LEU A 84 25.82 -23.09 21.22
C LEU A 84 24.48 -22.92 20.50
N GLY A 85 23.68 -21.92 20.88
CA GLY A 85 22.41 -21.62 20.22
C GLY A 85 22.56 -21.25 18.75
N PHE A 86 23.57 -20.43 18.41
CA PHE A 86 23.84 -20.03 17.01
C PHE A 86 24.28 -21.21 16.15
N ALA A 87 25.13 -22.10 16.66
CA ALA A 87 25.57 -23.28 15.92
C ALA A 87 24.39 -24.21 15.58
N LEU A 88 23.49 -24.42 16.55
CA LEU A 88 22.32 -25.28 16.37
C LEU A 88 21.32 -24.67 15.38
N LEU A 89 21.10 -23.36 15.45
CA LEU A 89 20.26 -22.63 14.49
C LEU A 89 20.79 -22.75 13.05
N LEU A 90 22.09 -22.58 12.85
CA LEU A 90 22.70 -22.71 11.52
C LEU A 90 22.56 -24.12 10.95
N ILE A 91 22.69 -25.15 11.78
CA ILE A 91 22.47 -26.55 11.37
C ILE A 91 21.01 -26.76 10.93
N VAL A 92 20.04 -26.24 11.70
CA VAL A 92 18.61 -26.36 11.35
C VAL A 92 18.31 -25.65 10.02
N ILE A 93 18.81 -24.43 9.83
CA ILE A 93 18.64 -23.68 8.57
C ILE A 93 19.24 -24.47 7.40
N ALA A 94 20.47 -24.99 7.56
CA ALA A 94 21.12 -25.77 6.52
C ALA A 94 20.34 -27.05 6.16
N VAL A 95 19.74 -27.72 7.15
CA VAL A 95 18.89 -28.90 6.90
C VAL A 95 17.61 -28.51 6.15
N ILE A 96 16.94 -27.43 6.57
CA ILE A 96 15.72 -26.95 5.90
C ILE A 96 16.00 -26.53 4.46
N THR A 97 17.05 -25.74 4.23
CA THR A 97 17.42 -25.30 2.87
C THR A 97 17.84 -26.48 2.01
N SER A 98 18.57 -27.46 2.54
CA SER A 98 18.94 -28.67 1.79
C SER A 98 17.73 -29.54 1.42
N ARG A 99 16.71 -29.61 2.29
CA ARG A 99 15.44 -30.29 2.01
C ARG A 99 14.64 -29.55 0.95
N PHE A 100 14.62 -28.22 1.03
CA PHE A 100 13.91 -27.37 0.09
C PHE A 100 14.53 -27.43 -1.31
N PHE A 101 15.86 -27.42 -1.41
CA PHE A 101 16.58 -27.56 -2.68
C PHE A 101 16.50 -28.96 -3.29
N ARG A 102 16.19 -30.00 -2.50
CA ARG A 102 15.97 -31.36 -3.01
C ARG A 102 14.55 -31.62 -3.49
N ASN A 103 13.58 -30.80 -3.10
CA ASN A 103 12.21 -30.90 -3.59
C ASN A 103 12.03 -29.88 -4.72
N ASP A 104 11.88 -30.37 -5.96
CA ASP A 104 11.62 -29.60 -7.18
C ASP A 104 10.26 -28.86 -7.17
N THR A 105 10.04 -27.93 -6.24
CA THR A 105 8.82 -27.11 -6.16
C THR A 105 8.95 -25.76 -6.85
N MET A 106 9.93 -25.59 -7.74
CA MET A 106 10.04 -24.42 -8.63
C MET A 106 8.89 -24.34 -9.66
N ALA A 107 8.05 -25.36 -9.78
CA ALA A 107 6.89 -25.36 -10.69
C ALA A 107 5.76 -24.40 -10.26
N PHE A 108 5.75 -23.90 -9.02
CA PHE A 108 4.66 -23.07 -8.49
C PHE A 108 4.60 -21.66 -9.11
N TRP A 109 5.68 -21.18 -9.74
CA TRP A 109 5.78 -19.86 -10.37
C TRP A 109 6.00 -19.91 -11.89
N SER A 110 5.52 -20.96 -12.56
CA SER A 110 5.50 -20.95 -14.01
C SER A 110 4.56 -19.84 -14.51
N LEU A 111 5.15 -18.77 -15.05
CA LEU A 111 4.51 -17.69 -15.81
C LEU A 111 3.47 -18.19 -16.82
N LYS A 112 3.53 -19.47 -17.23
CA LYS A 112 2.54 -20.09 -18.11
C LYS A 112 1.12 -20.12 -17.53
N ASN A 113 0.96 -20.10 -16.20
CA ASN A 113 -0.35 -20.12 -15.54
C ASN A 113 -0.92 -18.72 -15.29
N SER A 114 -0.14 -17.63 -15.48
CA SER A 114 -0.62 -16.27 -15.27
C SER A 114 -1.32 -15.66 -16.50
N TRP A 115 -1.29 -16.34 -17.65
CA TRP A 115 -1.89 -15.90 -18.91
C TRP A 115 -3.04 -16.81 -19.38
N GLU A 116 -3.71 -17.51 -18.46
CA GLU A 116 -4.96 -18.17 -18.84
C GLU A 116 -5.95 -17.10 -19.31
N THR A 117 -6.30 -17.17 -20.59
CA THR A 117 -7.29 -16.30 -21.22
C THR A 117 -8.58 -16.38 -20.42
N PRO A 118 -9.25 -15.24 -20.12
CA PRO A 118 -10.52 -15.26 -19.41
C PRO A 118 -11.46 -16.25 -20.11
N ASP A 119 -12.11 -17.10 -19.32
CA ASP A 119 -13.05 -18.09 -19.84
C ASP A 119 -14.19 -17.38 -20.58
N ALA A 120 -14.81 -18.07 -21.53
CA ALA A 120 -15.82 -17.50 -22.42
C ALA A 120 -17.00 -16.88 -21.65
N GLN A 121 -17.32 -17.41 -20.47
CA GLN A 121 -18.39 -16.91 -19.62
C GLN A 121 -18.03 -15.55 -18.99
N THR A 122 -16.78 -15.37 -18.56
CA THR A 122 -16.27 -14.09 -18.06
C THR A 122 -16.25 -13.03 -19.16
N LEU A 123 -15.89 -13.39 -20.39
CA LEU A 123 -15.95 -12.47 -21.53
C LEU A 123 -17.38 -12.00 -21.81
N GLU A 124 -18.37 -12.90 -21.82
CA GLU A 124 -19.77 -12.54 -22.07
C GLU A 124 -20.32 -11.60 -20.99
N HIS A 125 -19.96 -11.84 -19.72
CA HIS A 125 -20.35 -10.96 -18.62
C HIS A 125 -19.75 -9.55 -18.78
N ILE A 126 -18.48 -9.45 -19.14
CA ILE A 126 -17.80 -8.17 -19.37
C ILE A 126 -18.48 -7.42 -20.52
N THR A 127 -18.74 -8.08 -21.65
CA THR A 127 -19.41 -7.45 -22.80
C THR A 127 -20.79 -6.93 -22.42
N ARG A 128 -21.59 -7.72 -21.69
CA ARG A 128 -22.92 -7.30 -21.24
C ARG A 128 -22.86 -6.06 -20.35
N THR A 129 -21.89 -6.01 -19.44
CA THR A 129 -21.73 -4.89 -18.51
C THR A 129 -21.34 -3.62 -19.25
N ILE A 130 -20.43 -3.71 -20.23
CA ILE A 130 -20.05 -2.58 -21.09
C ILE A 130 -21.25 -2.06 -21.87
N THR A 131 -22.02 -2.94 -22.51
CA THR A 131 -23.22 -2.53 -23.26
C THR A 131 -24.30 -1.90 -22.38
N GLN A 132 -24.40 -2.31 -21.12
CA GLN A 132 -25.37 -1.73 -20.19
C GLN A 132 -24.96 -0.32 -19.78
N ILE A 133 -23.66 -0.06 -19.59
CA ILE A 133 -23.14 1.28 -19.27
C ILE A 133 -23.30 2.22 -20.47
N GLU A 134 -23.03 1.75 -21.68
CA GLU A 134 -23.12 2.57 -22.90
C GLU A 134 -24.55 3.02 -23.23
N ASN A 135 -25.55 2.24 -22.82
CA ASN A 135 -26.97 2.57 -23.03
C ASN A 135 -27.64 3.17 -21.78
N ASP A 136 -26.88 3.52 -20.75
CA ASP A 136 -27.43 4.11 -19.54
C ASP A 136 -27.72 5.61 -19.78
N PRO A 137 -28.99 6.05 -19.74
CA PRO A 137 -29.37 7.45 -20.01
C PRO A 137 -28.83 8.44 -18.97
N PHE A 138 -28.21 7.95 -17.90
CA PHE A 138 -27.52 8.80 -16.93
C PHE A 138 -26.24 9.44 -17.49
N PHE A 139 -25.67 8.89 -18.57
CA PHE A 139 -24.40 9.35 -19.16
C PHE A 139 -24.54 10.11 -20.50
N GLU A 140 -25.77 10.41 -20.97
CA GLU A 140 -26.06 11.36 -22.06
C GLU A 140 -26.21 12.80 -21.55
#